data_AF-A0A377GWJ3-F1
#
_entry.id   AF-A0A377GWJ3-F1
#
_cell.length_a   1.000
_cell.length_b   1.000
_cell.length_c   1.000
_cell.angle_alpha   90.00
_cell.angle_beta   90.00
_cell.angle_gamma   90.00
#
_symmetry.space_group_name_H-M   'P 1'
#
loop_
_entity.id
_entity.type
_entity.pdbx_description
1 polymer ?
#
loop_
_entity_poly.entity_id
_entity_poly.type
_entity_poly.pdbx_seq_one_letter_code
_entity_poly.pdbx_strand_id
1 'polypeptide(L)'
;MKKKLVIFIGSLLLLGCSNTQQPKVEDFFIENTQTYTGGFENAGYKVDSKIVELDGKKFLVEDTTDTATTVQRVYYLDNDEILLLFTGEAQVADLSKLDINFGEVVLKAPLVVGKTWTSNGNRYEIISVSEDKVEVKKIFQSGIEKIFSYKK
;
A
#
# COMPACT_ATOMS: atom_id res chain seq x y z
N MET A 1 41.03 38.40 -42.90
CA MET A 1 41.35 36.95 -42.85
C MET A 1 40.76 36.38 -41.56
N LYS A 2 39.98 35.30 -41.69
CA LYS A 2 39.09 34.74 -40.65
C LYS A 2 39.90 33.93 -39.62
N LYS A 3 39.69 34.14 -38.33
CA LYS A 3 40.06 33.16 -37.28
C LYS A 3 38.76 32.67 -36.64
N LYS A 4 38.37 31.44 -36.96
CA LYS A 4 37.24 30.76 -36.32
C LYS A 4 37.78 30.09 -35.04
N LEU A 5 37.28 30.52 -33.90
CA LEU A 5 37.48 29.83 -32.63
C LEU A 5 36.39 28.75 -32.55
N VAL A 6 36.77 27.49 -32.71
CA VAL A 6 35.87 26.35 -32.49
C VAL A 6 36.02 25.97 -31.02
N ILE A 7 35.03 26.35 -30.20
CA ILE A 7 34.90 25.86 -28.83
C ILE A 7 34.05 24.60 -28.91
N PHE A 8 34.70 23.45 -28.71
CA PHE A 8 34.05 22.16 -28.60
C PHE A 8 33.60 22.01 -27.14
N ILE A 9 32.37 22.43 -26.84
CA ILE A 9 31.73 22.13 -25.54
C ILE A 9 31.24 20.69 -25.63
N GLY A 10 32.06 19.77 -25.11
CA GLY A 10 31.68 18.38 -24.92
C GLY A 10 30.45 18.32 -24.02
N SER A 11 29.30 18.03 -24.62
CA SER A 11 28.09 17.67 -23.91
C SER A 11 28.28 16.28 -23.31
N LEU A 12 28.75 16.22 -22.07
CA LEU A 12 28.73 15.00 -21.28
C LEU A 12 27.37 14.93 -20.55
N LEU A 13 26.31 14.68 -21.33
CA LEU A 13 25.05 14.19 -20.79
C LEU A 13 25.28 12.75 -20.32
N LEU A 14 25.76 12.60 -19.09
CA LEU A 14 25.60 11.37 -18.34
C LEU A 14 24.10 11.23 -18.05
N LEU A 15 23.38 10.68 -19.02
CA LEU A 15 22.11 9.99 -18.80
C LEU A 15 22.43 8.80 -17.89
N GLY A 16 22.50 9.07 -16.59
CA GLY A 16 22.35 8.06 -15.57
C GLY A 16 20.92 7.53 -15.67
N CYS A 17 20.67 6.62 -16.60
CA CYS A 17 19.54 5.71 -16.52
C CYS A 17 19.85 4.75 -15.36
N SER A 18 19.71 5.22 -14.13
CA SER A 18 19.48 4.32 -13.01
C SER A 18 18.13 3.66 -13.28
N ASN A 19 18.15 2.43 -13.78
CA ASN A 19 17.03 1.49 -13.70
C ASN A 19 16.78 1.17 -12.22
N THR A 20 16.43 2.17 -11.41
CA THR A 20 15.74 1.94 -10.16
C THR A 20 14.32 1.59 -10.56
N GLN A 21 14.07 0.29 -10.72
CA GLN A 21 12.72 -0.25 -10.82
C GLN A 21 11.98 0.23 -9.58
N GLN A 22 11.02 1.14 -9.77
CA GLN A 22 10.23 1.64 -8.66
C GLN A 22 9.48 0.46 -8.04
N PRO A 23 9.47 0.32 -6.71
CA PRO A 23 8.72 -0.73 -6.06
C PRO A 23 7.25 -0.60 -6.44
N LYS A 24 6.58 -1.74 -6.65
CA LYS A 24 5.15 -1.76 -6.94
C LYS A 24 4.38 -1.64 -5.63
N VAL A 25 3.16 -1.14 -5.68
CA VAL A 25 2.33 -1.07 -4.46
C VAL A 25 1.99 -2.46 -3.91
N GLU A 26 1.84 -3.48 -4.76
CA GLU A 26 1.60 -4.87 -4.36
C GLU A 26 2.77 -5.49 -3.58
N ASP A 27 4.00 -4.97 -3.72
CA ASP A 27 5.18 -5.49 -3.01
C ASP A 27 5.06 -5.31 -1.50
N PHE A 28 4.15 -4.45 -1.01
CA PHE A 28 3.95 -4.15 0.41
C PHE A 28 2.72 -4.86 1.02
N PHE A 29 2.06 -5.75 0.26
CA PHE A 29 0.88 -6.52 0.67
C PHE A 29 1.16 -8.01 0.53
N ILE A 30 1.93 -8.55 1.46
CA ILE A 30 2.41 -9.93 1.45
C ILE A 30 1.65 -10.82 2.44
N GLU A 31 1.77 -12.14 2.22
CA GLU A 31 1.36 -13.14 3.21
C GLU A 31 2.21 -13.03 4.47
N ASN A 32 1.57 -13.15 5.63
CA ASN A 32 2.24 -12.95 6.90
C ASN A 32 1.45 -13.59 8.04
N THR A 33 2.17 -14.03 9.07
CA THR A 33 1.58 -14.42 10.35
C THR A 33 2.34 -13.70 11.45
N GLN A 34 1.66 -12.82 12.17
CA GLN A 34 2.22 -12.09 13.29
C GLN A 34 1.36 -12.23 14.54
N THR A 35 2.02 -12.39 15.69
CA THR A 35 1.37 -12.41 17.00
C THR A 35 1.86 -11.22 17.80
N TYR A 36 0.92 -10.44 18.32
CA TYR A 36 1.18 -9.28 19.14
C TYR A 36 0.75 -9.56 20.57
N THR A 37 1.60 -9.21 21.53
CA THR A 37 1.31 -9.28 22.96
C THR A 37 0.89 -7.90 23.49
N GLY A 38 -0.06 -7.87 24.43
CA GLY A 38 -0.61 -6.62 25.00
C GLY A 38 -2.10 -6.42 24.67
N GLY A 39 -2.63 -5.21 24.84
CA GLY A 39 -4.07 -4.92 24.64
C GLY A 39 -4.91 -5.05 25.92
N PHE A 40 -6.24 -5.04 25.79
CA PHE A 40 -7.15 -5.19 26.93
C PHE A 40 -6.86 -6.53 27.63
N GLU A 41 -6.61 -6.49 28.93
CA GLU A 41 -6.25 -7.66 29.76
C GLU A 41 -5.00 -8.44 29.29
N ASN A 42 -4.11 -7.84 28.50
CA ASN A 42 -2.96 -8.53 27.86
C ASN A 42 -3.36 -9.70 26.95
N ALA A 43 -4.57 -9.70 26.41
CA ALA A 43 -5.09 -10.76 25.55
C ALA A 43 -4.26 -11.00 24.27
N GLY A 44 -3.59 -9.96 23.77
CA GLY A 44 -2.90 -9.98 22.50
C GLY A 44 -3.86 -10.09 21.32
N TYR A 45 -3.28 -10.12 20.11
CA TYR A 45 -4.01 -10.47 18.90
C TYR A 45 -3.07 -11.09 17.88
N LYS A 46 -3.62 -11.88 16.97
CA LYS A 46 -2.92 -12.51 15.86
C LYS A 46 -3.42 -11.92 14.55
N VAL A 47 -2.50 -11.67 13.62
CA VAL A 47 -2.80 -11.31 12.24
C VAL A 47 -2.28 -12.43 11.35
N ASP A 48 -3.16 -13.03 10.56
CA ASP A 48 -2.81 -13.98 9.50
C ASP A 48 -3.26 -13.40 8.16
N SER A 49 -2.37 -13.38 7.16
CA SER A 49 -2.72 -12.97 5.81
C SER A 49 -2.29 -14.01 4.78
N LYS A 50 -3.12 -14.18 3.75
CA LYS A 50 -2.86 -15.08 2.62
C LYS A 50 -3.28 -14.44 1.30
N ILE A 51 -2.59 -14.80 0.23
CA ILE A 51 -2.92 -14.39 -1.12
C ILE A 51 -3.85 -15.43 -1.75
N VAL A 52 -4.93 -14.97 -2.37
CA VAL A 52 -5.88 -15.80 -3.10
C VAL A 52 -6.07 -15.23 -4.50
N GLU A 53 -5.89 -16.07 -5.52
CA GLU A 53 -6.20 -15.73 -6.90
C GLU A 53 -7.55 -16.31 -7.31
N LEU A 54 -8.41 -15.48 -7.88
CA LEU A 54 -9.74 -15.87 -8.35
C LEU A 54 -10.10 -15.05 -9.59
N ASP A 55 -10.46 -15.72 -10.69
CA ASP A 55 -10.85 -15.09 -11.97
C ASP A 55 -9.84 -14.04 -12.47
N GLY A 56 -8.54 -14.35 -12.36
CA GLY A 56 -7.45 -13.47 -12.77
C GLY A 56 -7.22 -12.25 -11.86
N LYS A 57 -7.93 -12.18 -10.73
CA LYS A 57 -7.76 -11.16 -9.69
C LYS A 57 -6.95 -11.73 -8.54
N LYS A 58 -6.13 -10.89 -7.91
CA LYS A 58 -5.30 -11.25 -6.77
C LYS A 58 -5.80 -10.51 -5.53
N PHE A 59 -6.05 -11.25 -4.46
CA PHE A 59 -6.55 -10.70 -3.20
C PHE A 59 -5.60 -11.04 -2.06
N LEU A 60 -5.38 -10.11 -1.13
CA LEU A 60 -4.85 -10.43 0.19
C LEU A 60 -6.04 -10.53 1.16
N VAL A 61 -6.22 -11.70 1.76
CA VAL A 61 -7.19 -11.91 2.84
C VAL A 61 -6.42 -11.88 4.15
N GLU A 62 -6.74 -10.91 5.01
CA GLU A 62 -6.12 -10.71 6.31
C GLU A 62 -7.16 -10.92 7.42
N ASP A 63 -6.90 -11.86 8.32
CA ASP A 63 -7.71 -12.13 9.50
C ASP A 63 -6.96 -11.64 10.74
N THR A 64 -7.53 -10.64 11.44
CA THR A 64 -7.08 -10.21 12.76
C THR A 64 -7.94 -10.88 13.82
N THR A 65 -7.37 -11.76 14.63
CA THR A 65 -8.08 -12.50 15.67
C THR A 65 -7.57 -12.12 17.05
N ASP A 66 -8.47 -11.73 17.94
CA ASP A 66 -8.21 -11.59 19.38
C ASP A 66 -8.92 -12.69 20.17
N THR A 67 -9.02 -12.56 21.49
CA THR A 67 -9.67 -13.56 22.36
C THR A 67 -11.18 -13.65 22.17
N ALA A 68 -11.82 -12.64 21.59
CA ALA A 68 -13.26 -12.52 21.48
C ALA A 68 -13.77 -12.70 20.04
N THR A 69 -13.01 -12.21 19.06
CA THR A 69 -13.52 -12.05 17.70
C THR A 69 -12.43 -12.14 16.63
N THR A 70 -12.86 -12.32 15.40
CA THR A 70 -12.01 -12.21 14.20
C THR A 70 -12.57 -11.13 13.29
N VAL A 71 -11.72 -10.19 12.90
CA VAL A 71 -12.00 -9.20 11.87
C VAL A 71 -11.26 -9.60 10.60
N GLN A 72 -12.01 -9.88 9.54
CA GLN A 72 -11.46 -10.13 8.21
C GLN A 72 -11.41 -8.83 7.41
N ARG A 73 -10.26 -8.60 6.74
CA ARG A 73 -10.07 -7.58 5.72
C ARG A 73 -9.70 -8.26 4.41
N VAL A 74 -10.29 -7.78 3.31
CA VAL A 74 -9.92 -8.25 1.97
C VAL A 74 -9.43 -7.08 1.15
N TYR A 75 -8.20 -7.20 0.65
CA TYR A 75 -7.58 -6.25 -0.25
C TYR A 75 -7.52 -6.83 -1.66
N TYR A 76 -7.86 -6.04 -2.67
CA TYR A 76 -7.52 -6.34 -4.07
C TYR A 76 -6.16 -5.73 -4.40
N LEU A 77 -5.29 -6.55 -4.97
CA LEU A 77 -3.90 -6.20 -5.27
C LEU A 77 -3.78 -5.90 -6.77
N ASP A 78 -3.56 -4.63 -7.09
CA ASP A 78 -3.20 -4.16 -8.42
C ASP A 78 -1.81 -3.53 -8.41
N ASN A 79 -1.20 -3.36 -9.60
CA ASN A 79 0.13 -2.76 -9.72
C ASN A 79 0.15 -1.27 -9.37
N ASP A 80 -0.96 -0.56 -9.58
CA ASP A 80 -1.05 0.89 -9.41
C ASP A 80 -1.73 1.28 -8.10
N GLU A 81 -2.64 0.46 -7.59
CA GLU A 81 -3.34 0.73 -6.33
C GLU A 81 -3.72 -0.53 -5.56
N ILE A 82 -3.85 -0.38 -4.23
CA ILE A 82 -4.37 -1.41 -3.35
C ILE A 82 -5.72 -0.95 -2.81
N LEU A 83 -6.73 -1.78 -3.00
CA LEU A 83 -8.10 -1.48 -2.61
C LEU A 83 -8.53 -2.35 -1.44
N LEU A 84 -8.94 -1.75 -0.33
CA LEU A 84 -9.68 -2.44 0.73
C LEU A 84 -11.14 -2.58 0.29
N LEU A 85 -11.55 -3.82 0.00
CA LEU A 85 -12.88 -4.15 -0.51
C LEU A 85 -13.86 -4.63 0.57
N PHE A 86 -13.34 -5.19 1.66
CA PHE A 86 -14.16 -5.74 2.72
C PHE A 86 -13.51 -5.52 4.07
N THR A 87 -14.33 -5.21 5.07
CA THR A 87 -13.97 -5.32 6.50
C THR A 87 -15.20 -5.85 7.22
N GLY A 88 -15.08 -7.00 7.88
CA GLY A 88 -16.18 -7.63 8.57
C GLY A 88 -15.72 -8.35 9.82
N GLU A 89 -16.53 -8.27 10.87
CA GLU A 89 -16.31 -8.97 12.13
C GLU A 89 -17.13 -10.26 12.16
N ALA A 90 -16.51 -11.37 12.56
CA ALA A 90 -17.10 -12.71 12.59
C ALA A 90 -17.77 -13.14 11.27
N GLN A 91 -17.26 -12.61 10.15
CA GLN A 91 -17.76 -12.85 8.81
C GLN A 91 -16.62 -13.23 7.88
N VAL A 92 -16.92 -14.07 6.89
CA VAL A 92 -15.99 -14.44 5.82
C VAL A 92 -16.56 -13.89 4.51
N ALA A 93 -15.76 -13.10 3.81
CA ALA A 93 -16.11 -12.53 2.52
C ALA A 93 -16.23 -13.60 1.44
N ASP A 94 -17.25 -13.47 0.60
CA ASP A 94 -17.33 -14.19 -0.66
C ASP A 94 -16.58 -13.41 -1.74
N LEU A 95 -15.35 -13.83 -2.04
CA LEU A 95 -14.46 -13.13 -2.97
C LEU A 95 -15.07 -12.96 -4.38
N SER A 96 -15.95 -13.88 -4.80
CA SER A 96 -16.60 -13.82 -6.11
C SER A 96 -17.62 -12.68 -6.23
N LYS A 97 -18.07 -12.13 -5.10
CA LYS A 97 -19.07 -11.06 -5.02
C LYS A 97 -18.47 -9.68 -4.75
N LEU A 98 -17.16 -9.59 -4.54
CA LEU A 98 -16.51 -8.31 -4.26
C LEU A 98 -16.38 -7.46 -5.53
N ASP A 99 -16.90 -6.24 -5.47
CA ASP A 99 -16.79 -5.28 -6.58
C ASP A 99 -15.52 -4.43 -6.42
N ILE A 100 -14.58 -4.64 -7.33
CA ILE A 100 -13.31 -3.92 -7.36
C ILE A 100 -13.45 -2.42 -7.70
N ASN A 101 -14.63 -1.96 -8.12
CA ASN A 101 -14.88 -0.56 -8.44
C ASN A 101 -15.29 0.29 -7.24
N PHE A 102 -15.58 -0.31 -6.08
CA PHE A 102 -16.10 0.37 -4.89
C PHE A 102 -15.18 0.28 -3.65
N GLY A 103 -13.92 -0.12 -3.84
CA GLY A 103 -12.95 -0.23 -2.76
C GLY A 103 -12.40 1.11 -2.23
N GLU A 104 -11.97 1.12 -0.97
CA GLU A 104 -11.13 2.18 -0.44
C GLU A 104 -9.70 1.99 -0.93
N VAL A 105 -9.16 2.95 -1.70
CA VAL A 105 -7.75 2.95 -2.13
C VAL A 105 -6.88 3.30 -0.93
N VAL A 106 -6.16 2.31 -0.39
CA VAL A 106 -5.35 2.44 0.82
C VAL A 106 -3.86 2.70 0.54
N LEU A 107 -3.40 2.36 -0.67
CA LEU A 107 -2.06 2.67 -1.17
C LEU A 107 -2.13 2.92 -2.68
N LYS A 108 -1.41 3.93 -3.18
CA LYS A 108 -1.50 4.35 -4.59
C LYS A 108 -0.15 4.79 -5.16
N ALA A 109 0.16 4.31 -6.35
CA ALA A 109 1.32 4.70 -7.13
C ALA A 109 1.20 6.15 -7.66
N PRO A 110 2.33 6.80 -8.00
CA PRO A 110 3.70 6.36 -7.71
C PRO A 110 4.03 6.50 -6.22
N LEU A 111 4.91 5.62 -5.71
CA LEU A 111 5.36 5.64 -4.32
C LEU A 111 6.39 6.76 -4.10
N VAL A 112 5.89 7.98 -3.95
CA VAL A 112 6.69 9.20 -3.78
C VAL A 112 6.12 10.02 -2.61
N VAL A 113 7.00 10.49 -1.74
CA VAL A 113 6.62 11.36 -0.60
C VAL A 113 5.87 12.60 -1.10
N GLY A 114 4.78 12.96 -0.42
CA GLY A 114 3.87 14.04 -0.78
C GLY A 114 2.79 13.65 -1.81
N LYS A 115 2.81 12.43 -2.35
CA LYS A 115 1.70 11.91 -3.16
C LYS A 115 0.43 11.87 -2.32
N THR A 116 -0.63 12.50 -2.81
CA THR A 116 -1.93 12.54 -2.13
C THR A 116 -3.05 11.97 -3.00
N TRP A 117 -4.07 11.44 -2.34
CA TRP A 117 -5.33 11.03 -2.98
C TRP A 117 -6.49 11.12 -1.99
N THR A 118 -7.72 11.01 -2.50
CA THR A 118 -8.93 10.91 -1.69
C THR A 118 -9.62 9.59 -1.99
N SER A 119 -10.02 8.88 -0.95
CA SER A 119 -10.79 7.63 -1.09
C SER A 119 -11.71 7.44 0.09
N ASN A 120 -12.95 7.01 -0.19
CA ASN A 120 -13.99 6.81 0.82
C ASN A 120 -14.15 8.01 1.79
N GLY A 121 -14.07 9.23 1.24
CA GLY A 121 -14.16 10.48 2.00
C GLY A 121 -12.90 10.89 2.79
N ASN A 122 -11.86 10.04 2.86
CA ASN A 122 -10.63 10.31 3.59
C ASN A 122 -9.53 10.85 2.66
N ARG A 123 -8.62 11.67 3.18
CA ARG A 123 -7.42 12.11 2.44
C ARG A 123 -6.21 11.30 2.87
N TYR A 124 -5.38 10.91 1.92
CA TYR A 124 -4.16 10.16 2.15
C TYR A 124 -2.96 10.94 1.65
N GLU A 125 -1.81 10.72 2.29
CA GLU A 125 -0.53 11.28 1.89
C GLU A 125 0.58 10.27 2.17
N ILE A 126 1.42 9.98 1.19
CA ILE A 126 2.68 9.25 1.43
C ILE A 126 3.63 10.18 2.17
N ILE A 127 4.04 9.79 3.38
CA ILE A 127 4.93 10.60 4.23
C ILE A 127 6.35 10.04 4.30
N SER A 128 6.54 8.76 3.98
CA SER A 128 7.85 8.11 3.95
C SER A 128 7.85 6.94 2.98
N VAL A 129 8.97 6.75 2.26
CA VAL A 129 9.20 5.62 1.34
C VAL A 129 10.64 5.15 1.53
N SER A 130 10.80 3.86 1.82
CA SER A 130 12.06 3.11 1.76
C SER A 130 11.90 1.88 0.87
N GLU A 131 12.96 1.10 0.71
CA GLU A 131 12.96 -0.15 -0.07
C GLU A 131 11.96 -1.19 0.47
N ASP A 132 11.79 -1.22 1.80
CA ASP A 132 11.06 -2.24 2.54
C ASP A 132 9.78 -1.72 3.22
N LYS A 133 9.55 -0.40 3.21
CA LYS A 133 8.45 0.22 3.95
C LYS A 133 7.90 1.46 3.27
N VAL A 134 6.57 1.60 3.31
CA VAL A 134 5.86 2.84 2.97
C VAL A 134 5.01 3.27 4.16
N GLU A 135 5.06 4.54 4.51
CA GLU A 135 4.18 5.13 5.52
C GLU A 135 3.21 6.11 4.87
N VAL A 136 1.92 5.91 5.17
CA VAL A 136 0.82 6.72 4.65
C VAL A 136 0.07 7.35 5.81
N LYS A 137 -0.04 8.67 5.78
CA LYS A 137 -0.92 9.42 6.67
C LYS A 137 -2.32 9.44 6.08
N LYS A 138 -3.29 8.88 6.81
CA LYS A 138 -4.73 8.99 6.54
C LYS A 138 -5.31 10.10 7.42
N ILE A 139 -6.05 11.00 6.81
CA ILE A 139 -6.77 12.09 7.46
C ILE A 139 -8.26 11.80 7.26
N PHE A 140 -8.93 11.48 8.36
CA PHE A 140 -10.35 11.17 8.36
C PHE A 140 -11.18 12.42 8.14
N GLN A 141 -12.44 12.25 7.71
CA GLN A 141 -13.39 13.38 7.59
C GLN A 141 -13.59 14.14 8.91
N SER A 142 -13.40 13.47 10.04
CA SER A 142 -13.42 14.07 11.39
C SER A 142 -12.20 14.95 11.70
N GLY A 143 -11.19 14.98 10.82
CA GLY A 143 -9.91 15.66 11.03
C GLY A 143 -8.89 14.86 11.83
N ILE A 144 -9.25 13.67 12.32
CA ILE A 144 -8.29 12.76 12.98
C ILE A 144 -7.23 12.33 11.96
N GLU A 145 -5.98 12.25 12.39
CA GLU A 145 -4.88 11.73 11.59
C GLU A 145 -4.39 10.39 12.14
N LYS A 146 -4.08 9.45 11.25
CA LYS A 146 -3.47 8.16 11.59
C LYS A 146 -2.41 7.79 10.56
N ILE A 147 -1.27 7.30 11.05
CA ILE A 147 -0.20 6.80 10.19
C ILE A 147 -0.35 5.28 10.07
N PHE A 148 -0.36 4.81 8.84
CA PHE A 148 -0.33 3.40 8.47
C PHE A 148 1.06 3.06 7.91
N SER A 149 1.58 1.90 8.28
CA SER A 149 2.87 1.40 7.82
C SER A 149 2.65 0.10 7.05
N TYR A 150 3.07 0.09 5.79
CA TYR A 150 3.05 -1.08 4.91
C TYR A 150 4.48 -1.56 4.75
N LYS A 151 4.73 -2.84 5.05
CA LYS A 151 6.06 -3.44 5.01
C LYS A 151 6.07 -4.61 4.03
N LYS A 152 7.16 -4.71 3.29
CA LYS A 152 7.47 -5.83 2.42
C LYS A 152 7.88 -7.07 3.23
#